data_AF-A0A952U942-F1
#
_entry.id   AF-A0A952U942-F1
#
_cell.length_a   1.000
_cell.length_b   1.000
_cell.length_c   1.000
_cell.angle_alpha   90.00
_cell.angle_beta   90.00
_cell.angle_gamma   90.00
#
_symmetry.space_group_name_H-M   'P 1'
#
loop_
_entity.id
_entity.type
_entity.pdbx_description
1 polymer ?
#
loop_
_entity_poly.entity_id
_entity_poly.type
_entity_poly.pdbx_seq_one_letter_code
_entity_poly.pdbx_strand_id
1 'polypeptide(L)'
;MEYDISKQTIFVAVNNHSTATGIPPHINTAISGQYYGYFQNEHGEQFIFVYERESKKGSLWCGDYDWERPVAVIDGDAPELILGKAERLWLASCWMAATEFETS
;
A
#
# COMPACT_ATOMS: atom_id res chain seq x y z
N MET A 1 -15.48 -30.38 -13.21
CA MET A 1 -15.11 -30.28 -11.78
C MET A 1 -14.34 -28.99 -11.63
N GLU A 2 -15.07 -27.89 -11.41
CA GLU A 2 -14.48 -26.58 -11.17
C GLU A 2 -13.84 -26.61 -9.77
N TYR A 3 -12.55 -26.32 -9.69
CA TYR A 3 -11.92 -26.02 -8.42
C TYR A 3 -12.34 -24.60 -8.04
N ASP A 4 -13.30 -24.48 -7.13
CA ASP A 4 -13.45 -23.26 -6.34
C ASP A 4 -12.25 -23.18 -5.39
N ILE A 5 -11.19 -22.49 -5.82
CA ILE A 5 -10.11 -22.12 -4.92
C ILE A 5 -10.68 -20.98 -4.06
N SER A 6 -11.41 -21.32 -3.01
CA SER A 6 -11.89 -20.34 -2.04
C SER A 6 -10.70 -19.50 -1.61
N LYS A 7 -10.68 -18.21 -1.96
CA LYS A 7 -9.55 -17.33 -1.63
C LYS A 7 -9.30 -17.38 -0.13
N GLN A 8 -8.07 -17.71 0.27
CA GLN A 8 -7.66 -17.81 1.67
C GLN A 8 -6.82 -16.61 2.08
N THR A 9 -6.95 -16.21 3.35
CA THR A 9 -6.11 -15.15 3.93
C THR A 9 -4.67 -15.62 4.05
N ILE A 10 -3.74 -14.88 3.44
CA ILE A 10 -2.30 -15.16 3.50
C ILE A 10 -1.57 -14.36 4.57
N PHE A 11 -2.09 -13.18 4.92
CA PHE A 11 -1.46 -12.23 5.82
C PHE A 11 -2.50 -11.30 6.44
N VAL A 12 -2.33 -10.96 7.72
CA VAL A 12 -3.12 -9.98 8.46
C VAL A 12 -2.17 -9.09 9.24
N ALA A 13 -2.31 -7.78 9.09
CA ALA A 13 -1.64 -6.78 9.90
C ALA A 13 -2.61 -6.19 10.92
N VAL A 14 -2.14 -5.95 12.14
CA VAL A 14 -2.89 -5.26 13.19
C VAL A 14 -2.45 -3.81 13.23
N ASN A 15 -3.38 -2.87 13.35
CA ASN A 15 -3.06 -1.46 13.50
C ASN A 15 -2.39 -1.21 14.86
N ASN A 16 -1.19 -0.65 14.85
CA ASN A 16 -0.43 -0.28 16.05
C ASN A 16 -0.63 1.19 16.45
N HIS A 17 -1.36 1.95 15.62
CA HIS A 17 -1.59 3.37 15.82
C HIS A 17 -2.82 3.64 16.67
N SER A 18 -2.81 4.76 17.39
CA SER A 18 -3.95 5.17 18.19
C SER A 18 -5.18 5.43 17.31
N THR A 19 -6.39 5.34 17.87
CA THR A 19 -7.62 5.66 17.14
C THR A 19 -7.72 7.14 16.72
N ALA A 20 -6.81 8.00 17.19
CA ALA A 20 -6.77 9.41 16.79
C ALA A 20 -6.20 9.62 15.38
N THR A 21 -5.54 8.62 14.77
CA THR A 21 -4.97 8.70 13.42
C THR A 21 -5.94 8.18 12.33
N GLY A 22 -7.24 8.21 12.62
CA GLY A 22 -8.30 7.79 11.69
C GLY A 22 -8.57 6.28 11.69
N ILE A 23 -9.51 5.87 10.84
CA ILE A 23 -9.92 4.48 10.67
C ILE A 23 -8.97 3.79 9.68
N PRO A 24 -8.24 2.72 10.07
CA PRO A 24 -7.38 1.97 9.16
C PRO A 24 -8.15 1.48 7.93
N PRO A 25 -7.55 1.55 6.72
CA PRO A 25 -8.23 1.13 5.51
C PRO A 25 -8.48 -0.38 5.52
N HIS A 26 -9.66 -0.79 5.06
CA HIS A 26 -9.94 -2.19 4.76
C HIS A 26 -9.55 -2.49 3.31
N ILE A 27 -8.33 -3.00 3.11
CA ILE A 27 -7.79 -3.34 1.79
C ILE A 27 -8.12 -4.79 1.42
N ASN A 28 -8.76 -4.98 0.27
CA ASN A 28 -9.16 -6.30 -0.22
C ASN A 28 -8.44 -6.62 -1.53
N THR A 29 -7.51 -7.57 -1.48
CA THR A 29 -6.72 -8.02 -2.64
C THR A 29 -7.51 -8.86 -3.65
N ALA A 30 -8.81 -9.07 -3.42
CA ALA A 30 -9.68 -9.74 -4.38
C ALA A 30 -10.01 -8.88 -5.62
N ILE A 31 -9.77 -7.56 -5.56
CA ILE A 31 -9.98 -6.63 -6.68
C ILE A 31 -8.87 -6.86 -7.71
N SER A 32 -9.25 -7.22 -8.93
CA SER A 32 -8.31 -7.43 -10.05
C SER A 32 -7.70 -6.12 -10.54
N GLY A 33 -6.49 -6.19 -11.09
CA GLY A 33 -5.84 -5.01 -11.70
C GLY A 33 -5.18 -4.07 -10.69
N GLN A 34 -5.08 -4.45 -9.43
CA GLN A 34 -4.39 -3.68 -8.39
C GLN A 34 -3.12 -4.40 -7.92
N TYR A 35 -2.08 -3.62 -7.61
CA TYR A 35 -0.90 -4.06 -6.87
C TYR A 35 -1.01 -3.58 -5.42
N TYR A 36 -0.50 -4.37 -4.48
CA TYR A 36 -0.56 -4.08 -3.05
C TYR A 36 0.81 -4.28 -2.42
N GLY A 37 1.20 -3.36 -1.53
CA GLY A 37 2.37 -3.49 -0.67
C GLY A 37 2.01 -3.13 0.77
N TYR A 38 2.51 -3.90 1.72
CA TYR A 38 2.47 -3.55 3.15
C TYR A 38 3.90 -3.44 3.68
N PHE A 39 4.13 -2.46 4.54
CA PHE A 39 5.42 -2.26 5.20
C PHE A 39 5.24 -1.78 6.63
N GLN A 40 6.17 -2.23 7.48
CA GLN A 40 6.30 -1.78 8.85
C GLN A 40 7.78 -1.59 9.15
N ASN A 41 8.16 -0.42 9.68
CA ASN A 41 9.55 -0.14 10.07
C ASN A 41 9.84 -0.54 11.53
N GLU A 42 11.07 -0.34 11.98
CA GLU A 42 11.55 -0.63 13.33
C GLU A 42 10.86 0.20 14.43
N HIS A 43 10.21 1.31 14.07
CA HIS A 43 9.46 2.17 14.97
C HIS A 43 7.99 1.75 15.10
N GLY A 44 7.54 0.79 14.28
CA GLY A 44 6.16 0.34 14.26
C GLY A 44 5.24 1.18 13.37
N GLU A 45 5.78 2.14 12.63
CA GLU A 45 5.03 2.88 11.62
C GLU A 45 4.59 1.92 10.52
N GLN A 46 3.37 2.12 10.02
CA GLN A 46 2.73 1.20 9.08
C GLN A 46 2.32 1.93 7.81
N PHE A 47 2.60 1.28 6.68
CA PHE A 47 2.31 1.80 5.37
C PHE A 47 1.59 0.75 4.53
N ILE A 48 0.58 1.20 3.78
CA ILE A 48 -0.08 0.37 2.76
C ILE A 48 -0.05 1.13 1.45
N PHE A 49 0.61 0.55 0.45
CA PHE A 49 0.64 1.06 -0.91
C PHE A 49 -0.33 0.26 -1.78
N VAL A 50 -1.15 0.97 -2.55
CA VAL A 50 -2.01 0.37 -3.57
C VAL A 50 -1.78 1.10 -4.88
N TYR A 51 -1.59 0.33 -5.96
CA TYR A 51 -1.50 0.87 -7.31
C TYR A 51 -2.63 0.31 -8.18
N GLU A 52 -3.45 1.19 -8.74
CA GLU A 52 -4.53 0.83 -9.67
C GLU A 52 -4.05 0.97 -11.11
N ARG A 53 -3.95 -0.15 -11.82
CA ARG A 53 -3.34 -0.21 -13.16
C ARG A 53 -4.18 0.47 -14.24
N GLU A 54 -5.51 0.45 -14.11
CA GLU A 54 -6.41 1.07 -15.08
C GLU A 54 -6.30 2.60 -15.05
N SER A 55 -6.35 3.18 -13.84
CA SER A 55 -6.28 4.62 -13.65
C SER A 55 -4.85 5.16 -13.53
N LYS A 56 -3.85 4.27 -13.41
CA LYS A 56 -2.43 4.57 -13.19
C LYS A 56 -2.18 5.42 -11.96
N LYS A 57 -2.87 5.09 -10.87
CA LYS A 57 -2.82 5.86 -9.61
C LYS A 57 -2.21 5.01 -8.51
N GLY A 58 -1.16 5.55 -7.91
CA GLY A 58 -0.60 5.06 -6.65
C GLY A 58 -1.15 5.84 -5.46
N SER A 59 -1.61 5.12 -4.45
CA SER A 59 -2.10 5.67 -3.18
C SER A 59 -1.34 5.04 -2.03
N LEU A 60 -0.92 5.86 -1.07
CA LEU A 60 -0.21 5.43 0.12
C LEU A 60 -0.98 5.83 1.38
N TRP A 61 -1.31 4.84 2.18
CA TRP A 61 -1.84 5.01 3.53
C TRP A 61 -0.69 4.95 4.54
N CYS A 62 -0.70 5.83 5.52
CA CYS A 62 0.32 5.92 6.57
C CYS A 62 -0.36 6.11 7.93
N GLY A 63 -0.03 5.23 8.88
CA GLY A 63 -0.68 5.23 10.20
C GLY A 63 -0.33 6.41 11.11
N ASP A 64 0.81 7.06 10.87
CA ASP A 64 1.25 8.25 11.60
C ASP A 64 0.76 9.57 11.00
N TYR A 65 0.19 9.52 9.78
CA TYR A 65 -0.36 10.70 9.12
C TYR A 65 -1.86 10.81 9.37
N ASP A 66 -2.64 9.98 8.69
CA ASP A 66 -4.09 9.87 8.78
C ASP A 66 -4.51 8.69 7.88
N TRP A 67 -5.07 7.64 8.47
CA TRP A 67 -5.55 6.48 7.72
C TRP A 67 -6.70 6.79 6.77
N GLU A 68 -7.47 7.85 7.00
CA GLU A 68 -8.62 8.20 6.14
C GLU A 68 -8.19 9.05 4.93
N ARG A 69 -6.96 9.55 4.94
CA ARG A 69 -6.43 10.42 3.89
C ARG A 69 -5.20 9.80 3.22
N PRO A 70 -5.38 8.91 2.21
CA PRO A 70 -4.27 8.43 1.41
C PRO A 70 -3.59 9.58 0.68
N VAL A 71 -2.26 9.53 0.59
CA VAL A 71 -1.46 10.46 -0.21
C VAL A 71 -1.16 9.87 -1.58
N ALA A 72 -0.96 10.74 -2.57
CA ALA A 72 -0.58 10.30 -3.90
C ALA A 72 0.88 9.83 -3.94
N VAL A 73 1.12 8.72 -4.65
CA VAL A 73 2.46 8.26 -5.00
C VAL A 73 2.73 8.59 -6.45
N ILE A 74 3.83 9.30 -6.69
CA ILE A 74 4.24 9.80 -8.00
C ILE A 74 5.68 9.34 -8.22
N ASP A 75 5.90 8.57 -9.29
CA ASP A 75 7.22 8.05 -9.68
C ASP A 75 7.98 7.35 -8.54
N GLY A 76 7.23 6.65 -7.68
CA GLY A 76 7.77 5.89 -6.55
C GLY A 76 8.12 6.72 -5.31
N ASP A 77 7.69 7.98 -5.24
CA ASP A 77 7.80 8.82 -4.04
C ASP A 77 6.42 9.32 -3.58
N ALA A 78 6.32 9.71 -2.31
CA ALA A 78 5.13 10.33 -1.73
C ALA A 78 5.48 11.75 -1.24
N PRO A 79 5.38 12.79 -2.10
CA PRO A 79 5.90 14.13 -1.79
C PRO A 79 5.26 14.81 -0.58
N GLU A 80 4.07 14.39 -0.18
CA GLU A 80 3.36 14.90 0.99
C GLU A 80 3.90 14.35 2.32
N LEU A 81 4.74 13.30 2.30
CA LEU A 81 5.25 12.63 3.49
C LEU A 81 6.78 12.78 3.61
N ILE A 82 7.24 12.89 4.86
CA ILE A 82 8.66 12.81 5.18
C ILE A 82 9.01 11.33 5.39
N LEU A 83 9.44 10.67 4.32
CA LEU A 83 9.86 9.28 4.38
C LEU A 83 11.35 9.12 4.72
N GLY A 84 11.66 8.20 5.61
CA GLY A 84 12.99 7.70 5.90
C GLY A 84 13.57 6.85 4.77
N LYS A 85 14.84 6.45 4.91
CA LYS A 85 15.55 5.71 3.86
C LYS A 85 14.89 4.36 3.54
N ALA A 86 14.51 3.59 4.57
CA ALA A 86 13.90 2.27 4.39
C ALA A 86 12.53 2.37 3.70
N GLU A 87 11.69 3.31 4.14
CA GLU A 87 10.37 3.59 3.55
C GLU A 87 10.47 4.00 2.09
N ARG A 88 11.39 4.91 1.74
CA ARG A 88 11.61 5.33 0.35
C ARG A 88 12.04 4.18 -0.54
N LEU A 89 12.99 3.36 -0.08
CA LEU A 89 13.46 2.21 -0.85
C LEU A 89 12.35 1.17 -1.05
N TRP A 90 11.56 0.91 -0.01
CA TRP A 90 10.40 0.04 -0.11
C TRP A 90 9.38 0.58 -1.11
N LEU A 91 8.97 1.84 -0.99
CA LEU A 91 7.97 2.46 -1.87
C LEU A 91 8.43 2.46 -3.32
N ALA A 92 9.69 2.83 -3.57
CA ALA A 92 10.28 2.79 -4.90
C ALA A 92 10.29 1.37 -5.49
N SER A 93 10.62 0.36 -4.68
CA SER A 93 10.59 -1.04 -5.11
C SER A 93 9.18 -1.52 -5.47
N CYS A 94 8.18 -1.11 -4.69
CA CYS A 94 6.78 -1.38 -4.96
C CYS A 94 6.31 -0.70 -6.24
N TRP A 95 6.68 0.56 -6.45
CA TRP A 95 6.35 1.30 -7.67
C TRP A 95 6.92 0.62 -8.91
N MET A 96 8.22 0.28 -8.89
CA MET A 96 8.87 -0.43 -9.99
C MET A 96 8.14 -1.73 -10.35
N ALA A 97 7.77 -2.54 -9.36
CA ALA A 97 7.02 -3.78 -9.58
C ALA A 97 5.58 -3.53 -10.05
N ALA A 98 4.95 -2.44 -9.59
CA ALA A 98 3.60 -2.07 -9.98
C ALA A 98 3.55 -1.55 -11.42
N THR A 99 4.56 -0.82 -11.90
CA THR A 99 4.53 -0.14 -13.20
C THR A 99 5.33 -0.84 -14.31
N GLU A 100 5.98 -1.97 -14.03
CA GLU A 100 6.85 -2.69 -14.96
C GLU A 100 6.22 -2.88 -16.35
N PHE A 101 4.96 -3.30 -16.41
CA PHE A 101 4.27 -3.60 -17.67
C PHE A 101 3.59 -2.40 -18.34
N GLU A 102 3.70 -1.19 -17.78
CA GLU A 102 3.10 0.00 -18.42
C GLU A 102 3.92 0.55 -19.59
N THR A 103 5.18 0.16 -19.68
CA THR A 103 6.13 0.65 -20.69
C THR A 103 6.29 -0.32 -21.87
N SER A 104 5.46 -1.37 -21.95
CA SER A 104 5.46 -2.38 -23.01
C SER A 104 4.54 -2.04 -24.18
#